data_AF-A0A372GU39-F1
#
_entry.id   AF-A0A372GU39-F1
#
_cell.length_a   1.000
_cell.length_b   1.000
_cell.length_c   1.000
_cell.angle_alpha   90.00
_cell.angle_beta   90.00
_cell.angle_gamma   90.00
#
_symmetry.space_group_name_H-M   'P 1'
#
loop_
_entity.id
_entity.type
_entity.pdbx_description
1 polymer ?
#
loop_
_entity_poly.entity_id
_entity_poly.type
_entity_poly.pdbx_seq_one_letter_code
_entity_poly.pdbx_strand_id
1 'polypeptide(L)'
;MGYVAGIARTYFKISTTIHQRAYGAALLKQKTYATTSKADFYNYFKTTYPILIQRVPESIFASYMGVSLKAFKKIKAEHLS
;
A
#
# COMPACT_ATOMS: atom_id res chain seq x y z
N MET A 1 5.53 -20.94 41.29
CA MET A 1 5.33 -19.50 40.98
C MET A 1 6.20 -18.98 39.82
N GLY A 2 7.38 -19.53 39.49
CA GLY A 2 8.25 -18.98 38.43
C GLY A 2 7.88 -19.29 36.97
N TYR A 3 7.21 -20.42 36.69
CA TYR A 3 6.96 -20.90 35.31
C TYR A 3 5.90 -20.06 34.57
N VAL A 4 4.80 -19.72 35.26
CA VAL A 4 3.71 -18.88 34.74
C VAL A 4 4.15 -17.44 34.46
N ALA A 5 5.05 -16.90 35.27
CA ALA A 5 5.61 -15.55 35.07
C ALA A 5 6.53 -15.47 33.83
N GLY A 6 7.28 -16.55 33.53
CA GLY A 6 8.11 -16.65 32.33
C GLY A 6 7.29 -16.70 31.05
N ILE A 7 6.19 -17.46 31.05
CA ILE A 7 5.27 -17.56 29.91
C ILE A 7 4.61 -16.21 29.62
N ALA A 8 4.08 -15.53 30.63
CA ALA A 8 3.45 -14.21 30.48
C ALA A 8 4.41 -13.15 29.90
N ARG A 9 5.68 -13.17 30.33
CA ARG A 9 6.72 -12.27 29.81
C ARG A 9 7.00 -12.50 28.32
N THR A 10 7.03 -13.76 27.90
CA THR A 10 7.24 -14.13 26.49
C THR A 10 6.07 -13.69 25.61
N TYR A 11 4.83 -13.94 26.03
CA TYR A 11 3.64 -13.49 25.30
C TYR A 11 3.58 -11.96 25.15
N PHE A 12 3.89 -11.24 26.22
CA PHE A 12 3.93 -9.77 26.19
C PHE A 12 4.97 -9.26 25.18
N LYS A 13 6.16 -9.88 25.15
CA LYS A 13 7.23 -9.54 24.20
C LYS A 13 6.84 -9.82 22.75
N ILE A 14 6.16 -10.94 22.49
CA ILE A 14 5.68 -11.29 21.14
C ILE A 14 4.63 -10.26 20.67
N SER A 15 3.64 -9.97 21.52
CA SER A 15 2.55 -9.04 21.19
C SER A 15 3.06 -7.62 20.89
N THR A 16 3.96 -7.10 21.74
CA THR A 16 4.57 -5.76 21.55
C THR A 16 5.40 -5.69 20.28
N THR A 17 6.18 -6.73 19.97
CA THR A 17 6.99 -6.79 18.74
C THR A 17 6.10 -6.80 17.49
N ILE A 18 5.00 -7.55 17.50
CA ILE A 18 4.03 -7.58 16.40
C ILE A 18 3.40 -6.19 16.21
N HIS A 19 2.98 -5.54 17.30
CA HIS A 19 2.40 -4.20 17.25
C HIS A 19 3.36 -3.17 16.67
N GLN A 20 4.62 -3.18 17.10
CA GLN A 20 5.64 -2.26 16.58
C GLN A 20 5.87 -2.46 15.08
N ARG A 21 5.92 -3.71 14.60
CA ARG A 21 6.08 -4.02 13.17
C ARG A 21 4.86 -3.61 12.36
N ALA A 22 3.66 -3.89 12.86
CA ALA A 22 2.41 -3.48 12.22
C ALA A 22 2.29 -1.95 12.12
N TYR A 23 2.63 -1.25 13.21
CA TYR A 23 2.63 0.21 13.26
C TYR A 23 3.68 0.82 12.29
N GLY A 24 4.89 0.27 12.27
CA GLY A 24 5.93 0.66 11.31
C GLY A 24 5.50 0.47 9.86
N ALA A 25 4.84 -0.64 9.53
CA ALA A 25 4.28 -0.89 8.20
C ALA A 25 3.16 0.09 7.85
N ALA A 26 2.28 0.43 8.80
CA ALA A 26 1.23 1.42 8.61
C ALA A 26 1.78 2.83 8.38
N LEU A 27 2.81 3.23 9.12
CA LEU A 27 3.50 4.52 8.92
C LEU A 27 4.24 4.57 7.57
N LEU A 28 4.93 3.49 7.19
CA LEU A 28 5.55 3.37 5.88
C LEU A 28 4.50 3.50 4.78
N LYS A 29 3.37 2.78 4.91
CA LYS A 29 2.22 2.93 4.03
C LYS A 29 1.82 4.40 3.95
N GLN A 30 1.45 5.04 5.05
CA GLN A 30 1.03 6.44 5.06
C GLN A 30 2.05 7.39 4.41
N LYS A 31 3.33 7.21 4.69
CA LYS A 31 4.42 8.01 4.11
C LYS A 31 4.56 7.78 2.61
N THR A 32 4.58 6.52 2.17
CA THR A 32 4.64 6.16 0.74
C THR A 32 3.43 6.70 0.00
N TYR A 33 2.22 6.58 0.53
CA TYR A 33 1.02 7.15 -0.11
C TYR A 33 1.04 8.69 -0.16
N ALA A 34 1.71 9.36 0.80
CA ALA A 34 1.84 10.82 0.81
C ALA A 34 2.93 11.36 -0.14
N THR A 35 4.01 10.61 -0.39
CA THR A 35 5.11 11.05 -1.26
C THR A 35 5.11 10.43 -2.66
N THR A 36 4.33 9.38 -2.91
CA THR A 36 4.26 8.75 -4.24
C THR A 36 3.46 9.64 -5.18
N SER A 37 4.08 10.07 -6.27
CA SER A 37 3.37 10.78 -7.34
C SER A 37 2.28 9.86 -7.91
N LYS A 38 1.16 10.44 -8.34
CA LYS A 38 0.05 9.68 -8.96
C LYS A 38 0.51 8.84 -10.17
N ALA A 39 1.59 9.26 -10.83
CA ALA A 39 2.27 8.53 -11.90
C ALA A 39 3.00 7.28 -11.40
N ASP A 40 3.80 7.40 -10.35
CA ASP A 40 4.51 6.28 -9.72
C ASP A 40 3.53 5.26 -9.13
N PHE A 41 2.39 5.72 -8.60
CA PHE A 41 1.34 4.85 -8.10
C PHE A 41 0.73 3.98 -9.21
N TYR A 42 0.48 4.57 -10.38
CA TYR A 42 0.03 3.82 -11.55
C TYR A 42 1.07 2.79 -12.00
N ASN A 43 2.35 3.15 -12.00
CA ASN A 43 3.42 2.25 -12.41
C ASN A 43 3.61 1.07 -11.43
N TYR A 44 3.51 1.34 -10.12
CA TYR A 44 3.49 0.33 -9.07
C TYR A 44 2.28 -0.61 -9.20
N PHE A 45 1.09 -0.07 -9.48
CA PHE A 45 -0.10 -0.90 -9.68
C PHE A 45 0.00 -1.77 -10.93
N LYS A 46 0.58 -1.25 -12.01
CA LYS A 46 0.82 -1.99 -13.26
C LYS A 46 1.77 -3.17 -13.05
N THR A 47 2.83 -2.98 -12.26
CA THR A 47 3.81 -4.03 -11.95
C THR A 47 3.29 -5.03 -10.94
N THR A 48 2.54 -4.58 -9.94
CA THR A 48 2.04 -5.47 -8.86
C THR A 48 0.82 -6.28 -9.30
N TYR A 49 -0.07 -5.70 -10.11
CA TYR A 49 -1.34 -6.33 -10.50
C TYR A 49 -1.65 -6.19 -12.00
N PRO A 50 -0.85 -6.84 -12.87
CA PRO A 50 -1.00 -6.72 -14.32
C PRO A 50 -2.37 -7.19 -14.84
N ILE A 51 -2.93 -8.24 -14.23
CA ILE A 51 -4.21 -8.84 -14.62
C ILE A 51 -5.40 -7.92 -14.29
N LEU A 52 -5.32 -7.19 -13.17
CA LEU A 52 -6.39 -6.27 -12.75
C LEU A 52 -6.44 -5.04 -13.65
N ILE A 53 -5.28 -4.49 -14.03
CA ILE A 53 -5.21 -3.30 -14.87
C ILE A 53 -5.78 -3.53 -16.29
N GLN A 54 -5.70 -4.75 -16.80
CA GLN A 54 -6.28 -5.10 -18.11
C GLN A 54 -7.81 -5.27 -18.08
N ARG A 55 -8.38 -5.62 -16.92
CA ARG A 55 -9.81 -5.91 -16.77
C ARG A 55 -10.62 -4.74 -16.21
N VAL A 56 -9.99 -3.88 -15.41
CA VAL A 56 -10.68 -2.78 -14.75
C VAL A 56 -10.79 -1.58 -15.70
N PRO A 57 -12.00 -1.01 -15.89
CA PRO A 57 -12.19 0.22 -16.66
C PRO A 57 -11.36 1.39 -16.13
N GLU A 58 -10.82 2.19 -17.04
CA GLU A 58 -10.01 3.37 -16.72
C GLU A 58 -10.74 4.39 -15.83
N SER A 59 -12.08 4.45 -15.93
CA SER A 59 -12.93 5.31 -15.09
C SER A 59 -12.91 4.90 -13.63
N ILE A 60 -13.01 3.61 -13.35
CA ILE A 60 -12.97 3.08 -11.98
C ILE A 60 -11.58 3.33 -11.38
N PHE A 61 -10.53 3.14 -12.17
CA PHE A 61 -9.16 3.40 -11.74
C PHE A 61 -8.91 4.90 -11.46
N ALA A 62 -9.42 5.78 -12.32
CA ALA A 62 -9.33 7.22 -12.14
C ALA A 62 -10.07 7.68 -10.86
N SER A 63 -11.26 7.14 -10.60
CA SER A 63 -12.00 7.38 -9.35
C SER A 63 -11.24 6.85 -8.13
N TYR A 64 -10.64 5.66 -8.21
CA TYR A 64 -9.82 5.09 -7.12
C TYR A 64 -8.61 5.97 -6.78
N MET A 65 -7.98 6.57 -7.80
CA MET A 65 -6.85 7.49 -7.61
C MET A 65 -7.26 8.94 -7.32
N GLY A 66 -8.57 9.26 -7.27
CA GLY A 66 -9.07 10.61 -7.04
C GLY A 66 -8.59 11.61 -8.11
N VAL A 67 -8.49 11.18 -9.37
CA VAL A 67 -8.10 12.01 -10.51
C VAL A 67 -9.17 12.02 -11.58
N SER A 68 -9.22 13.12 -12.33
CA SER A 68 -9.99 13.18 -13.58
C SER A 68 -9.50 12.12 -14.57
N LEU A 69 -10.44 11.48 -15.27
CA LEU A 69 -10.16 10.53 -16.36
C LEU A 69 -9.19 11.13 -17.40
N LYS A 70 -9.28 12.44 -17.67
CA LYS A 70 -8.43 13.14 -18.62
C LYS A 70 -6.97 13.23 -18.13
N ALA A 71 -6.77 13.47 -16.83
CA ALA A 71 -5.45 13.47 -16.21
C ALA A 71 -4.86 12.05 -16.18
N PHE A 72 -5.69 11.04 -15.89
CA PHE A 72 -5.29 9.65 -15.90
C PHE A 72 -4.84 9.19 -17.30
N LYS A 73 -5.59 9.52 -18.35
CA LYS A 73 -5.20 9.22 -19.74
C LYS A 73 -3.88 9.88 -20.14
N LYS A 74 -3.62 11.09 -19.65
CA LYS A 74 -2.36 11.81 -19.90
C LYS A 74 -1.17 11.06 -19.29
N ILE A 75 -1.28 10.66 -18.02
CA ILE A 75 -0.26 9.85 -17.32
C ILE A 75 -0.06 8.50 -18.01
N LYS A 76 -1.15 7.84 -18.42
CA LYS A 76 -1.07 6.56 -19.14
C LYS A 76 -0.35 6.70 -20.48
N ALA A 77 -0.62 7.76 -21.23
CA ALA A 77 0.05 8.02 -22.52
C ALA A 77 1.55 8.33 -22.34
N GLU A 78 1.90 9.09 -21.29
CA GLU A 78 3.27 9.46 -20.96
C GLU A 78 4.12 8.25 -20.51
N HIS A 79 3.50 7.27 -19.85
CA HIS A 79 4.13 5.99 -19.46
C HIS A 79 4.08 4.87 -20.51
N LEU A 80 3.51 5.13 -21.69
CA LEU A 80 3.45 4.18 -22.80
C LEU A 80 4.44 4.53 -23.93
N SER A 81 5.15 5.66 -23.83
CA SER A 81 6.17 6.11 -24.78
C SER A 81 7.58 5.67 -24.40
#